data_AF-A0AAE0HUH5-F1
#
_entry.id   AF-A0AAE0HUH5-F1
#
_cell.length_a   1.000
_cell.length_b   1.000
_cell.length_c   1.000
_cell.angle_alpha   90.00
_cell.angle_beta   90.00
_cell.angle_gamma   90.00
#
_symmetry.space_group_name_H-M   'P 1'
#
loop_
_entity.id
_entity.type
_entity.pdbx_description
1 polymer ?
#
loop_
_entity_poly.entity_id
_entity_poly.type
_entity_poly.pdbx_seq_one_letter_code
_entity_poly.pdbx_strand_id
1 'polypeptide(L)'
;MHLLSIIVTSILATGATASPSHLRKRCTPVFDQDLALGYYPPAPCWQEFDPSCQPYIRTGTEMTVDAKHKLAVVFGVSKSCAAEVAEELAREADGRKNYGWVREHGELTLIKGGILVISNMSDDTVKRYRKLTYYSERTRPTLSPAALPQ
;
A
#
# COMPACT_ATOMS: atom_id res chain seq x y z
N MET A 1 47.72 -42.92 37.27
CA MET A 1 46.32 -43.30 36.97
C MET A 1 45.44 -42.13 37.37
N HIS A 2 45.03 -41.29 36.42
CA HIS A 2 44.17 -40.13 36.70
C HIS A 2 42.78 -40.37 36.11
N LEU A 3 41.80 -40.21 36.99
CA LEU A 3 40.40 -40.54 36.82
C LEU A 3 39.68 -39.46 35.99
N LEU A 4 38.74 -39.93 35.17
CA LEU A 4 37.73 -39.13 34.46
C LEU A 4 36.94 -38.20 35.40
N SER A 5 36.63 -37.00 34.92
CA SER A 5 35.36 -36.33 35.20
C SER A 5 35.08 -35.29 34.12
N ILE A 6 34.28 -35.68 33.12
CA ILE A 6 33.69 -34.78 32.14
C ILE A 6 32.32 -34.40 32.69
N ILE A 7 32.21 -33.20 33.25
CA ILE A 7 30.93 -32.63 33.67
C ILE A 7 30.25 -32.07 32.43
N VAL A 8 29.18 -32.74 31.98
CA VAL A 8 28.27 -32.27 30.94
C VAL A 8 27.25 -31.35 31.60
N THR A 9 27.42 -30.04 31.46
CA THR A 9 26.43 -29.05 31.92
C THR A 9 25.49 -28.70 30.77
N SER A 10 24.25 -29.18 30.88
CA SER A 10 23.15 -28.91 29.95
C SER A 10 22.81 -27.41 29.91
N ILE A 11 22.94 -26.80 28.73
CA ILE A 11 22.45 -25.44 28.47
C ILE A 11 20.94 -25.54 28.23
N LEU A 12 20.12 -25.06 29.18
CA LEU A 12 18.70 -24.82 28.93
C LEU A 12 18.60 -23.60 27.99
N ALA A 13 18.36 -23.86 26.71
CA ALA A 13 17.95 -22.82 25.77
C ALA A 13 16.54 -22.35 26.15
N THR A 14 16.45 -21.18 26.80
CA THR A 14 15.18 -20.48 26.97
C THR A 14 14.77 -19.97 25.59
N GLY A 15 13.92 -20.73 24.90
CA GLY A 15 13.29 -20.28 23.66
C GLY A 15 12.35 -19.13 23.99
N ALA A 16 12.84 -17.89 23.87
CA ALA A 16 12.00 -16.73 23.80
C ALA A 16 11.19 -16.84 22.49
N THR A 17 9.96 -17.32 22.60
CA THR A 17 8.97 -17.16 21.53
C THR A 17 8.65 -15.67 21.44
N ALA A 18 9.48 -14.94 20.69
CA ALA A 18 9.12 -13.62 20.23
C ALA A 18 7.76 -13.76 19.54
N SER A 19 6.71 -13.22 20.17
CA SER A 19 5.39 -13.15 19.57
C SER A 19 5.56 -12.53 18.18
N PRO A 20 4.92 -13.08 17.13
CA PRO A 20 4.96 -12.46 15.82
C PRO A 20 4.49 -11.03 16.02
N SER A 21 5.38 -10.07 15.76
CA SER A 21 5.04 -8.67 15.74
C SER A 21 3.90 -8.52 14.75
N HIS A 22 2.68 -8.36 15.26
CA HIS A 22 1.52 -8.07 14.45
C HIS A 22 1.87 -6.82 13.64
N LEU A 23 2.12 -7.02 12.35
CA LEU A 23 2.42 -5.94 11.41
C LEU A 23 1.30 -4.91 11.54
N ARG A 24 1.59 -3.80 12.22
CA ARG A 24 0.65 -2.67 12.31
C ARG A 24 0.46 -2.15 10.90
N LYS A 25 -0.75 -2.28 10.36
CA LYS A 25 -1.11 -1.62 9.10
C LYS A 25 -0.89 -0.11 9.27
N ARG A 26 -0.13 0.48 8.35
CA ARG A 26 0.29 1.89 8.40
C ARG A 26 -0.84 2.78 7.88
N CYS A 27 -1.58 3.43 8.78
CA CYS A 27 -2.64 4.40 8.41
C CYS A 27 -2.38 5.80 8.92
N THR A 28 -1.21 6.00 9.52
CA THR A 28 -0.73 7.29 9.95
C THR A 28 0.53 7.63 9.17
N PRO A 29 0.71 8.89 8.75
CA PRO A 29 1.98 9.35 8.22
C PRO A 29 3.13 9.06 9.17
N VAL A 30 4.33 8.83 8.62
CA VAL A 30 5.56 8.65 9.40
C VAL A 30 6.51 9.76 9.04
N PHE A 31 6.98 10.55 10.01
CA PHE A 31 7.94 11.62 9.76
C PHE A 31 9.23 11.09 9.14
N ASP A 32 9.70 11.78 8.11
CA ASP A 32 10.91 11.45 7.36
C ASP A 32 11.37 12.70 6.62
N GLN A 33 12.35 13.40 7.19
CA GLN A 33 12.82 14.70 6.68
C GLN A 33 13.40 14.65 5.27
N ASP A 34 13.79 13.46 4.78
CA ASP A 34 14.42 13.28 3.48
C ASP A 34 13.37 13.15 2.34
N LEU A 35 12.08 13.07 2.68
CA LEU A 35 10.97 13.06 1.73
C LEU A 35 10.49 14.48 1.42
N ALA A 36 9.88 14.68 0.25
CA ALA A 36 9.45 16.00 -0.23
C ALA A 36 8.50 16.73 0.74
N LEU A 37 7.61 15.98 1.40
CA LEU A 37 6.65 16.53 2.36
C LEU A 37 7.11 16.34 3.82
N GLY A 38 8.32 15.83 4.06
CA GLY A 38 8.84 15.54 5.40
C GLY A 38 8.16 14.35 6.09
N TYR A 39 7.36 13.56 5.37
CA TYR A 39 6.73 12.35 5.90
C TYR A 39 6.43 11.34 4.79
N TYR A 40 6.34 10.06 5.17
CA TYR A 40 5.84 8.98 4.33
C TYR A 40 4.31 8.93 4.43
N PRO A 41 3.56 9.14 3.34
CA PRO A 41 2.10 9.09 3.37
C PRO A 41 1.62 7.66 3.61
N PRO A 42 0.47 7.45 4.27
CA PRO A 42 -0.04 6.12 4.50
C PRO A 42 -0.38 5.40 3.18
N ALA A 43 -0.89 6.14 2.18
CA ALA A 43 -1.30 5.66 0.86
C ALA A 43 -0.72 6.52 -0.26
N PRO A 44 -0.62 6.01 -1.49
CA PRO A 44 -0.44 6.86 -2.66
C PRO A 44 -1.64 7.80 -2.83
N CYS A 45 -1.42 8.98 -3.40
CA CYS A 45 -2.41 10.07 -3.41
C CYS A 45 -3.73 9.76 -4.15
N TRP A 46 -3.78 8.69 -4.95
CA TRP A 46 -4.98 8.18 -5.62
C TRP A 46 -5.73 7.08 -4.86
N GLN A 47 -5.28 6.74 -3.64
CA GLN A 47 -5.94 5.82 -2.72
C GLN A 47 -6.17 6.51 -1.37
N GLU A 48 -7.11 5.95 -0.60
CA GLU A 48 -7.38 6.36 0.78
C GLU A 48 -7.48 5.10 1.67
N PHE A 49 -7.40 5.27 2.99
CA PHE A 49 -7.59 4.20 3.95
C PHE A 49 -8.87 4.41 4.75
N ASP A 50 -9.60 3.32 4.99
CA ASP A 50 -10.69 3.32 5.94
C ASP A 50 -10.18 3.26 7.40
N PRO A 51 -11.03 3.46 8.41
CA PRO A 51 -10.62 3.35 9.81
C PRO A 51 -10.02 1.98 10.20
N SER A 52 -10.30 0.94 9.41
CA SER A 52 -9.76 -0.42 9.57
C SER A 52 -8.47 -0.62 8.78
N CYS A 53 -7.86 0.45 8.27
CA CYS A 53 -6.60 0.40 7.55
C CYS A 53 -6.62 -0.42 6.27
N GLN A 54 -7.75 -0.45 5.58
CA GLN A 54 -7.85 -1.10 4.28
C GLN A 54 -7.85 -0.04 3.18
N PRO A 55 -7.02 -0.20 2.13
CA PRO A 55 -6.97 0.76 1.06
C PRO A 55 -8.25 0.66 0.21
N TYR A 56 -8.71 1.79 -0.31
CA TYR A 56 -9.80 1.92 -1.26
C TYR A 56 -9.48 3.02 -2.28
N ILE A 57 -10.21 3.03 -3.40
CA ILE A 57 -10.03 4.04 -4.46
C ILE A 57 -10.48 5.39 -3.91
N ARG A 58 -9.61 6.40 -3.96
CA ARG A 58 -9.87 7.74 -3.40
C ARG A 58 -11.18 8.31 -3.89
N THR A 59 -11.91 9.00 -3.01
CA THR A 59 -13.13 9.71 -3.43
C THR A 59 -12.84 10.71 -4.54
N GLY A 60 -13.60 10.63 -5.64
CA GLY A 60 -13.42 11.50 -6.81
C GLY A 60 -12.44 10.96 -7.86
N THR A 61 -11.86 9.77 -7.65
CA THR A 61 -11.10 9.05 -8.68
C THR A 61 -11.85 7.79 -9.13
N GLU A 62 -11.53 7.31 -10.32
CA GLU A 62 -12.00 6.02 -10.84
C GLU A 62 -10.79 5.21 -11.29
N MET A 63 -10.81 3.90 -11.08
CA MET A 63 -9.71 3.01 -11.50
C MET A 63 -10.22 1.86 -12.33
N THR A 64 -9.60 1.67 -13.51
CA THR A 64 -9.77 0.48 -14.34
C THR A 64 -8.47 -0.31 -14.35
N VAL A 65 -8.57 -1.61 -14.11
CA VAL A 65 -7.41 -2.52 -14.09
C VAL A 65 -7.49 -3.47 -15.28
N ASP A 66 -6.50 -3.39 -16.16
CA ASP A 66 -6.24 -4.37 -17.20
C ASP A 66 -5.17 -5.36 -16.70
N ALA A 67 -5.66 -6.45 -16.10
CA ALA A 67 -4.79 -7.48 -15.54
C ALA A 67 -3.95 -8.21 -16.60
N LYS A 68 -4.46 -8.33 -17.83
CA LYS A 68 -3.78 -9.05 -18.91
C LYS A 68 -2.54 -8.29 -19.37
N HIS A 69 -2.65 -6.97 -19.47
CA HIS A 69 -1.54 -6.10 -19.88
C HIS A 69 -0.78 -5.48 -18.69
N LYS A 70 -1.08 -5.92 -17.46
CA LYS A 70 -0.46 -5.43 -16.22
C LYS A 70 -0.48 -3.91 -16.11
N LEU A 71 -1.65 -3.34 -16.39
CA LEU A 71 -1.88 -1.90 -16.48
C LEU A 71 -3.08 -1.49 -15.62
N ALA A 72 -3.01 -0.30 -15.03
CA ALA A 72 -4.16 0.37 -14.45
C ALA A 72 -4.25 1.81 -14.96
N VAL A 73 -5.47 2.28 -15.16
CA VAL A 73 -5.75 3.68 -15.49
C VAL A 73 -6.57 4.27 -14.35
N VAL A 74 -6.09 5.37 -13.79
CA VAL A 74 -6.78 6.15 -12.77
C VAL A 74 -7.23 7.47 -13.37
N PHE A 75 -8.52 7.73 -13.32
CA PHE A 75 -9.15 8.98 -13.74
C PHE A 75 -9.43 9.88 -12.54
N GLY A 76 -9.58 11.18 -12.77
CA GLY A 76 -9.94 12.15 -11.72
C GLY A 76 -8.78 12.52 -10.79
N VAL A 77 -7.53 12.25 -11.19
CA VAL A 77 -6.34 12.61 -10.42
C VAL A 77 -6.27 14.13 -10.27
N SER A 78 -6.29 14.60 -9.01
CA SER A 78 -6.23 16.03 -8.70
C SER A 78 -4.89 16.64 -9.10
N LYS A 79 -4.85 17.97 -9.26
CA LYS A 79 -3.59 18.70 -9.51
C LYS A 79 -2.55 18.46 -8.42
N SER A 80 -2.97 18.35 -7.16
CA SER A 80 -2.05 18.07 -6.04
C SER A 80 -1.47 16.66 -6.15
N CYS A 81 -2.29 15.65 -6.44
CA CYS A 81 -1.81 14.28 -6.62
C CYS A 81 -0.91 14.14 -7.84
N ALA A 82 -1.20 14.84 -8.94
CA ALA A 82 -0.32 14.92 -10.09
C ALA A 82 1.05 15.56 -9.74
N ALA A 83 1.06 16.61 -8.91
CA ALA A 83 2.30 17.21 -8.43
C ALA A 83 3.10 16.26 -7.53
N GLU A 84 2.44 15.51 -6.65
CA GLU A 84 3.08 14.49 -5.82
C GLU A 84 3.71 13.37 -6.66
N VAL A 85 3.02 12.88 -7.70
CA VAL A 85 3.57 11.89 -8.65
C VAL A 85 4.74 12.46 -9.45
N ALA A 86 4.66 13.73 -9.88
CA ALA A 86 5.77 14.37 -10.58
C ALA A 86 7.01 14.51 -9.69
N GLU A 87 6.83 14.90 -8.43
CA GLU A 87 7.93 14.98 -7.45
C GLU A 87 8.52 13.59 -7.13
N GLU A 88 7.69 12.56 -6.98
CA GLU A 88 8.12 11.17 -6.81
C GLU A 88 9.07 10.74 -7.94
N LEU A 89 8.67 10.98 -9.19
CA LEU A 89 9.43 10.63 -10.38
C LEU A 89 10.72 11.46 -10.52
N ALA A 90 10.67 12.76 -10.21
CA ALA A 90 11.84 13.62 -10.22
C ALA A 90 12.87 13.17 -9.17
N ARG A 91 12.41 12.81 -7.97
CA ARG A 91 13.29 12.28 -6.91
C ARG A 91 13.93 10.96 -7.30
N GLU A 92 13.18 10.03 -7.88
CA GLU A 92 13.72 8.76 -8.39
C GLU A 92 14.83 9.02 -9.42
N ALA A 93 14.58 9.92 -10.38
CA ALA A 93 15.54 10.26 -11.43
C ALA A 93 16.83 10.91 -10.87
N ASP A 94 16.70 11.69 -9.81
CA ASP A 94 17.83 12.33 -9.12
C ASP A 94 18.54 11.40 -8.11
N GLY A 95 18.05 10.17 -7.89
CA GLY A 95 18.54 9.28 -6.84
C GLY A 95 18.25 9.77 -5.42
N ARG A 96 17.28 10.67 -5.25
CA ARG A 96 16.81 11.18 -3.97
C ARG A 96 15.78 10.23 -3.38
N LYS A 97 15.71 10.18 -2.05
CA LYS A 97 14.70 9.39 -1.35
C LYS A 97 13.30 9.84 -1.74
N ASN A 98 12.43 8.88 -2.03
CA ASN A 98 11.06 9.09 -2.45
C ASN A 98 10.13 8.09 -1.75
N TYR A 99 8.86 8.06 -2.11
CA TYR A 99 7.87 7.16 -1.50
C TYR A 99 8.01 5.70 -1.97
N GLY A 100 8.78 5.47 -3.03
CA GLY A 100 8.99 4.16 -3.64
C GLY A 100 7.78 3.67 -4.42
N TRP A 101 6.92 4.59 -4.88
CA TRP A 101 5.68 4.27 -5.58
C TRP A 101 5.93 3.57 -6.91
N VAL A 102 7.00 3.92 -7.63
CA VAL A 102 7.36 3.21 -8.88
C VAL A 102 7.63 1.73 -8.60
N ARG A 103 8.42 1.44 -7.55
CA ARG A 103 8.74 0.07 -7.13
C ARG A 103 7.50 -0.67 -6.63
N GLU A 104 6.62 0.00 -5.89
CA GLU A 104 5.45 -0.64 -5.30
C GLU A 104 4.32 -0.86 -6.30
N HIS A 105 4.10 0.08 -7.21
CA HIS A 105 2.90 0.14 -8.04
C HIS A 105 3.16 -0.14 -9.52
N GLY A 106 4.38 0.06 -10.00
CA GLY A 106 4.70 0.05 -11.43
C GLY A 106 5.04 1.45 -11.94
N GLU A 107 5.34 1.54 -13.22
CA GLU A 107 5.72 2.79 -13.88
C GLU A 107 4.56 3.78 -13.90
N LEU A 108 4.82 5.01 -13.44
CA LEU A 108 3.79 6.05 -13.31
C LEU A 108 3.89 7.04 -14.49
N THR A 109 2.81 7.17 -15.25
CA THR A 109 2.73 8.13 -16.36
C THR A 109 1.52 9.04 -16.20
N LEU A 110 1.75 10.33 -15.99
CA LEU A 110 0.69 11.34 -15.98
C LEU A 110 0.35 11.76 -17.39
N ILE A 111 -0.94 11.74 -17.70
CA ILE A 111 -1.52 12.25 -18.95
C ILE A 111 -2.35 13.49 -18.61
N LYS A 112 -2.37 14.45 -19.54
CA LYS A 112 -3.18 15.67 -19.42
C LYS A 112 -4.65 15.30 -19.15
N GLY A 113 -5.29 16.06 -18.26
CA GLY A 113 -6.70 15.84 -17.90
C GLY A 113 -6.92 15.06 -16.61
N GLY A 114 -5.87 14.86 -15.78
CA GLY A 114 -6.02 14.18 -14.49
C GLY A 114 -6.09 12.67 -14.64
N ILE A 115 -5.32 12.11 -15.57
CA ILE A 115 -5.24 10.67 -15.80
C ILE A 115 -3.85 10.20 -15.42
N LEU A 116 -3.79 9.18 -14.56
CA LEU A 116 -2.56 8.46 -14.23
C LEU A 116 -2.64 7.06 -14.83
N VAL A 117 -1.68 6.72 -15.68
CA VAL A 117 -1.49 5.35 -16.18
C VAL A 117 -0.38 4.71 -15.36
N ILE A 118 -0.65 3.51 -14.85
CA ILE A 118 0.29 2.70 -14.09
C ILE A 118 0.58 1.47 -14.93
N SER A 119 1.75 1.41 -15.55
CA SER A 119 2.18 0.31 -16.42
C SER A 119 3.20 -0.59 -15.72
N ASN A 120 3.52 -1.73 -16.35
CA ASN A 120 4.54 -2.65 -15.87
C ASN A 120 4.30 -3.10 -14.40
N MET A 121 3.04 -3.27 -14.02
CA MET A 121 2.69 -3.70 -12.67
C MET A 121 3.13 -5.14 -12.44
N SER A 122 3.59 -5.47 -11.23
CA SER A 122 3.80 -6.86 -10.83
C SER A 122 2.45 -7.61 -10.71
N ASP A 123 2.47 -8.95 -10.79
CA ASP A 123 1.26 -9.76 -10.61
C ASP A 123 0.64 -9.56 -9.22
N ASP A 124 1.46 -9.35 -8.20
CA ASP A 124 1.01 -9.00 -6.85
C ASP A 124 0.31 -7.64 -6.82
N THR A 125 0.83 -6.64 -7.52
CA THR A 125 0.18 -5.34 -7.62
C THR A 125 -1.15 -5.42 -8.39
N VAL A 126 -1.20 -6.16 -9.51
CA VAL A 126 -2.47 -6.45 -10.21
C VAL A 126 -3.48 -7.09 -9.25
N LYS A 127 -3.06 -8.09 -8.48
CA LYS A 127 -3.92 -8.79 -7.51
C LYS A 127 -4.40 -7.86 -6.39
N ARG A 128 -3.56 -6.93 -5.92
CA ARG A 128 -3.95 -5.90 -4.94
C ARG A 128 -4.98 -4.94 -5.53
N TYR A 129 -4.73 -4.42 -6.72
CA TYR A 129 -5.58 -3.41 -7.35
C TYR A 129 -6.97 -3.96 -7.69
N ARG A 130 -7.07 -5.22 -8.14
CA ARG A 130 -8.37 -5.89 -8.38
C ARG A 130 -9.24 -6.06 -7.12
N LYS A 131 -8.66 -5.91 -5.93
CA LYS A 131 -9.37 -5.99 -4.65
C LYS A 131 -9.73 -4.63 -4.08
N LEU A 132 -9.25 -3.54 -4.69
CA LEU A 132 -9.66 -2.20 -4.29
C LEU A 132 -11.13 -2.02 -4.64
N THR A 133 -11.85 -1.33 -3.77
CA THR A 133 -13.26 -1.00 -3.93
C THR A 133 -13.45 0.51 -3.77
N TYR A 134 -14.63 1.00 -4.08
CA TYR A 134 -15.00 2.39 -3.79
C TYR A 134 -15.55 2.50 -2.36
N TYR A 135 -15.39 3.66 -1.72
CA TYR A 135 -15.87 3.89 -0.34
C TYR A 135 -17.39 3.67 -0.20
N SER A 136 -18.17 4.09 -1.21
CA SER A 136 -19.62 3.94 -1.28
C SER A 136 -20.09 2.48 -1.33
N GLU A 137 -19.26 1.58 -1.86
CA GLU A 137 -19.56 0.15 -1.93
C GLU A 137 -19.34 -0.54 -0.59
N ARG A 138 -18.43 -0.02 0.25
CA ARG A 138 -18.16 -0.58 1.59
C ARG A 138 -19.19 -0.19 2.63
N THR A 139 -19.80 0.98 2.47
CA THR A 139 -20.73 1.58 3.43
C THR A 139 -22.19 1.35 3.07
N ARG A 140 -22.48 0.69 1.94
CA ARG A 140 -23.86 0.35 1.55
C ARG A 140 -24.45 -0.60 2.58
N PRO A 141 -25.56 -0.24 3.26
CA PRO A 141 -26.28 -1.17 4.10
C PRO A 141 -26.68 -2.37 3.27
N THR A 142 -26.38 -3.58 3.75
CA THR A 142 -26.94 -4.80 3.16
C THR A 142 -28.45 -4.72 3.36
N LEU A 143 -29.19 -4.30 2.33
CA LEU A 143 -30.65 -4.43 2.33
C LEU A 143 -30.95 -5.93 2.37
N SER A 144 -31.24 -6.43 3.57
CA SER A 144 -31.78 -7.77 3.74
C SER A 144 -33.11 -7.83 2.97
N PRO A 145 -33.35 -8.86 2.13
CA PRO A 145 -34.61 -9.00 1.38
C PRO A 145 -35.87 -9.15 2.26
N ALA A 146 -35.73 -9.20 3.59
CA ALA A 146 -36.81 -9.54 4.52
C ALA A 146 -37.76 -8.39 4.89
N ALA A 147 -37.69 -7.22 4.24
CA ALA A 147 -38.47 -6.03 4.62
C ALA A 147 -39.45 -5.53 3.55
N LEU A 148 -40.01 -6.43 2.73
CA LEU A 148 -41.23 -6.12 1.96
C LEU A 148 -42.45 -6.59 2.75
N PRO A 149 -43.28 -5.70 3.30
CA PRO A 149 -44.61 -6.08 3.78
C PRO A 149 -45.44 -6.55 2.58
N GLN A 150 -46.06 -7.72 2.73
CA GLN A 150 -47.11 -8.21 1.83
C GLN A 150 -48.38 -7.37 1.98
#